data_AF-F0I5T9-F1
#
_entry.id   AF-F0I5T9-F1
#
_cell.length_a   1.000
_cell.length_b   1.000
_cell.length_c   1.000
_cell.angle_alpha   90.00
_cell.angle_beta   90.00
_cell.angle_gamma   90.00
#
_symmetry.space_group_name_H-M   'P 1'
#
loop_
_entity.id
_entity.type
_entity.pdbx_description
1 polymer ?
#
loop_
_entity_poly.entity_id
_entity_poly.type
_entity_poly.pdbx_seq_one_letter_code
_entity_poly.pdbx_strand_id
1 'polypeptide(L)'
;MKKLTLLFTTFLTLIFLSACGHYASFQGKWKAQKANGEDIDIVFNDKTGKLGDKEFHYKIDKSGYQDNTKYYSITVSDTYHYTILFPDDDMKIATLLEPDDPSSDPLYGEMLYAMNRNEYPDFDDYVDKYLN
;
A
#
# COMPACT_ATOMS: atom_id res chain seq x y z
N MET A 1 -3.70 -42.10 52.92
CA MET A 1 -4.43 -40.86 53.21
C MET A 1 -3.61 -39.67 52.73
N LYS A 2 -4.24 -38.77 51.95
CA LYS A 2 -3.82 -37.38 51.61
C LYS A 2 -2.59 -37.26 50.69
N LYS A 3 -2.74 -37.11 49.36
CA LYS A 3 -3.09 -35.92 48.54
C LYS A 3 -2.02 -34.81 48.57
N LEU A 4 -1.93 -34.09 47.44
CA LEU A 4 -1.23 -32.80 47.15
C LEU A 4 0.25 -32.92 46.72
N THR A 5 0.72 -32.35 45.61
CA THR A 5 0.09 -31.58 44.53
C THR A 5 1.08 -31.57 43.37
N LEU A 6 0.62 -31.92 42.18
CA LEU A 6 1.34 -31.68 40.93
C LEU A 6 1.30 -30.16 40.67
N LEU A 7 2.41 -29.47 40.86
CA LEU A 7 2.58 -28.06 40.48
C LEU A 7 3.88 -27.94 39.68
N PHE A 8 3.83 -28.44 38.45
CA PHE A 8 4.76 -28.05 37.40
C PHE A 8 4.26 -26.68 36.92
N THR A 9 4.63 -25.63 37.64
CA THR A 9 4.36 -24.25 37.25
C THR A 9 5.26 -23.93 36.07
N THR A 10 4.85 -24.36 34.89
CA THR A 10 5.45 -23.93 33.63
C THR A 10 5.19 -22.43 33.52
N PHE A 11 6.16 -21.63 33.95
CA PHE A 11 6.31 -20.24 33.56
C PHE A 11 6.65 -20.24 32.06
N LEU A 12 5.65 -20.57 31.24
CA LEU A 12 5.74 -20.42 29.79
C LEU A 12 5.60 -18.93 29.55
N THR A 13 6.77 -18.32 29.44
CA THR A 13 7.02 -16.97 28.93
C THR A 13 5.97 -16.57 27.89
N LEU A 14 5.10 -15.62 28.25
CA LEU A 14 4.38 -14.80 27.28
C LEU A 14 5.43 -13.95 26.56
N ILE A 15 6.08 -14.54 25.56
CA ILE A 15 6.82 -13.79 24.56
C ILE A 15 5.77 -13.20 23.63
N PHE A 16 5.10 -12.13 24.07
CA PHE A 16 4.45 -11.23 23.13
C PHE A 16 5.57 -10.55 22.34
N LEU A 17 6.05 -11.23 21.30
CA LEU A 17 6.66 -10.57 20.16
C LEU A 17 5.53 -9.77 19.51
N SER A 18 5.18 -8.61 20.09
CA SER A 18 4.54 -7.55 19.34
C SER A 18 5.58 -7.01 18.37
N ALA A 19 5.84 -7.78 17.32
CA ALA A 19 6.29 -7.20 16.08
C ALA A 19 5.11 -6.39 15.56
N CYS A 20 4.92 -5.18 16.12
CA CYS A 20 4.22 -4.12 15.42
C CYS A 20 5.08 -3.79 14.21
N GLY A 21 5.00 -4.62 13.17
CA GLY A 21 5.45 -4.25 11.84
C GLY A 21 4.71 -2.97 11.50
N HIS A 22 5.45 -1.91 11.22
CA HIS A 22 4.86 -0.64 10.85
C HIS A 22 4.16 -0.82 9.50
N TYR A 23 2.83 -1.01 9.54
CA TYR A 23 2.03 -1.25 8.35
C TYR A 23 1.77 0.08 7.64
N ALA A 24 2.31 0.22 6.42
CA ALA A 24 2.01 1.38 5.61
C ALA A 24 0.55 1.31 5.15
N SER A 25 -0.18 2.43 5.20
CA SER A 25 -1.63 2.42 4.99
C SER A 25 -2.06 1.97 3.59
N PHE A 26 -1.16 2.03 2.60
CA PHE A 26 -1.42 1.54 1.26
C PHE A 26 -1.29 0.01 1.13
N GLN A 27 -0.68 -0.67 2.10
CA GLN A 27 -0.59 -2.12 2.07
C GLN A 27 -1.98 -2.76 2.09
N GLY A 28 -2.12 -3.95 1.51
CA GLY A 28 -3.37 -4.70 1.38
C GLY A 28 -3.83 -4.80 -0.08
N LYS A 29 -5.07 -5.25 -0.27
CA LYS A 29 -5.67 -5.45 -1.59
C LYS A 29 -6.31 -4.16 -2.11
N TRP A 30 -6.21 -3.96 -3.41
CA TRP A 30 -6.80 -2.87 -4.16
C TRP A 30 -7.45 -3.43 -5.42
N LYS A 31 -8.63 -2.92 -5.70
CA LYS A 31 -9.26 -3.01 -7.01
C LYS A 31 -8.81 -1.79 -7.79
N ALA A 32 -8.29 -2.01 -8.99
CA ALA A 32 -7.72 -0.96 -9.79
C ALA A 32 -8.23 -1.01 -11.23
N GLN A 33 -8.22 0.14 -11.88
CA GLN A 33 -8.49 0.25 -13.31
C GLN A 33 -7.38 1.05 -13.97
N LYS A 34 -7.00 0.63 -15.19
CA LYS A 34 -6.03 1.31 -16.06
C LYS A 34 -6.73 2.33 -16.97
N ALA A 35 -5.94 3.19 -17.60
CA ALA A 35 -6.42 4.16 -18.60
C ALA A 35 -7.18 3.53 -19.80
N ASN A 36 -6.99 2.24 -20.09
CA ASN A 36 -7.71 1.53 -21.15
C ASN A 36 -9.03 0.88 -20.68
N GLY A 37 -9.46 1.14 -19.43
CA GLY A 37 -10.65 0.55 -18.82
C GLY A 37 -10.48 -0.89 -18.34
N GLU A 38 -9.25 -1.44 -18.36
CA GLU A 38 -9.00 -2.79 -17.87
C GLU A 38 -8.93 -2.82 -16.34
N ASP A 39 -9.80 -3.60 -15.74
CA ASP A 39 -9.82 -3.88 -14.30
C ASP A 39 -8.71 -4.88 -13.91
N ILE A 40 -8.01 -4.60 -12.81
CA ILE A 40 -6.97 -5.46 -12.27
C ILE A 40 -6.90 -5.38 -10.74
N ASP A 41 -6.53 -6.48 -10.09
CA ASP A 41 -6.25 -6.48 -8.67
C ASP A 41 -4.76 -6.19 -8.41
N ILE A 42 -4.51 -5.31 -7.44
CA ILE A 42 -3.16 -5.01 -6.93
C ILE A 42 -3.11 -5.37 -5.45
N VAL A 43 -2.07 -6.07 -5.02
CA VAL A 43 -1.86 -6.40 -3.62
C VAL A 43 -0.48 -5.91 -3.20
N PHE A 44 -0.42 -5.12 -2.13
CA PHE A 44 0.83 -4.71 -1.51
C PHE A 44 0.99 -5.41 -0.15
N ASN A 45 1.93 -6.34 -0.05
CA ASN A 45 2.32 -7.01 1.19
C ASN A 45 3.56 -6.32 1.80
N ASP A 46 4.19 -6.91 2.82
CA ASP A 46 5.49 -6.40 3.29
C ASP A 46 6.57 -6.62 2.22
N LYS A 47 7.14 -5.52 1.70
CA LYS A 47 8.24 -5.46 0.71
C LYS A 47 8.00 -6.18 -0.63
N THR A 48 6.79 -6.68 -0.84
CA THR A 48 6.41 -7.48 -2.00
C THR A 48 4.99 -7.11 -2.42
N GLY A 49 4.66 -7.27 -3.69
CA GLY A 49 3.32 -7.06 -4.19
C GLY A 49 2.96 -7.99 -5.33
N LYS A 50 1.71 -7.90 -5.74
CA LYS A 50 1.13 -8.63 -6.88
C LYS A 50 0.34 -7.67 -7.75
N LEU A 51 0.55 -7.74 -9.05
CA LEU A 51 -0.25 -7.07 -10.08
C LEU A 51 -0.86 -8.16 -10.96
N GLY A 52 -2.13 -8.48 -10.71
CA GLY A 52 -2.71 -9.75 -11.17
C GLY A 52 -1.87 -10.93 -10.65
N ASP A 53 -1.37 -11.77 -11.55
CA ASP A 53 -0.55 -12.94 -11.21
C ASP A 53 0.95 -12.64 -11.10
N LYS A 54 1.39 -11.41 -11.43
CA LYS A 54 2.82 -11.04 -11.44
C LYS A 54 3.26 -10.54 -10.07
N GLU A 55 4.25 -11.21 -9.49
CA GLU A 55 4.88 -10.78 -8.24
C GLU A 55 5.98 -9.74 -8.48
N PHE A 56 6.12 -8.79 -7.56
CA PHE A 56 7.20 -7.80 -7.56
C PHE A 56 7.72 -7.53 -6.15
N HIS A 57 8.98 -7.15 -6.06
CA HIS A 57 9.57 -6.60 -4.83
C HIS A 57 9.51 -5.09 -4.86
N TYR A 58 9.43 -4.45 -3.69
CA TYR A 58 9.55 -3.01 -3.60
C TYR A 58 10.15 -2.59 -2.26
N LYS A 59 10.72 -1.39 -2.22
CA LYS A 59 11.07 -0.66 -1.00
C LYS A 59 10.25 0.62 -0.90
N ILE A 60 9.95 1.06 0.31
CA ILE A 60 9.38 2.38 0.56
C ILE A 60 10.56 3.33 0.74
N ASP A 61 10.68 4.33 -0.14
CA ASP A 61 11.74 5.33 -0.08
C ASP A 61 11.34 6.52 0.80
N LYS A 62 10.09 6.96 0.67
CA LYS A 62 9.57 8.13 1.38
C LYS A 62 8.08 7.96 1.66
N SER A 63 7.62 8.56 2.75
CA SER A 63 6.20 8.73 3.05
C SER A 63 5.98 10.08 3.70
N GLY A 64 4.87 10.75 3.39
CA GLY A 64 4.58 12.04 3.97
C GLY A 64 3.27 12.63 3.50
N TYR A 65 3.17 13.94 3.66
CA TYR A 65 2.08 14.76 3.15
C TYR A 65 2.66 15.91 2.34
N GLN A 66 2.02 16.25 1.24
CA GLN A 66 2.27 17.47 0.46
C GLN A 66 0.91 18.02 0.06
N ASP A 67 0.65 19.29 0.35
CA ASP A 67 -0.63 19.96 0.10
C ASP A 67 -1.84 19.16 0.64
N ASN A 68 -1.73 18.66 1.88
CA ASN A 68 -2.68 17.76 2.56
C ASN A 68 -2.89 16.38 1.91
N THR A 69 -2.21 16.10 0.80
CA THR A 69 -2.26 14.81 0.13
C THR A 69 -1.25 13.85 0.75
N LYS A 70 -1.72 12.73 1.28
CA LYS A 70 -0.83 11.67 1.79
C LYS A 70 -0.22 10.91 0.63
N TYR A 71 1.08 10.61 0.70
CA TYR A 71 1.73 9.80 -0.32
C TYR A 71 2.80 8.85 0.23
N TYR A 72 3.12 7.85 -0.59
CA TYR A 72 4.23 6.93 -0.41
C TYR A 72 4.97 6.78 -1.73
N SER A 73 6.27 7.08 -1.74
CA SER A 73 7.15 6.77 -2.87
C SER A 73 7.77 5.40 -2.67
N ILE A 74 7.69 4.57 -3.70
CA ILE A 74 8.24 3.22 -3.72
C ILE A 74 9.16 3.02 -4.91
N THR A 75 10.18 2.20 -4.72
CA THR A 75 11.05 1.73 -5.81
C THR A 75 10.84 0.24 -5.99
N VAL A 76 10.52 -0.18 -7.20
CA VAL A 76 10.36 -1.59 -7.61
C VAL A 76 11.65 -2.12 -8.24
N SER A 77 12.40 -1.28 -8.94
CA SER A 77 13.75 -1.57 -9.46
C SER A 77 14.54 -0.27 -9.58
N ASP A 78 15.84 -0.35 -9.93
CA ASP A 78 16.69 0.84 -10.16
C ASP A 78 16.16 1.79 -11.25
N THR A 79 15.17 1.36 -12.05
CA THR A 79 14.55 2.16 -13.11
C THR A 79 13.09 2.50 -12.80
N TYR A 80 12.40 1.68 -12.00
CA TYR A 80 10.97 1.82 -11.78
C TYR A 80 10.68 2.38 -10.39
N HIS A 81 10.26 3.63 -10.37
CA HIS A 81 9.83 4.37 -9.20
C HIS A 81 8.35 4.75 -9.37
N TYR A 82 7.58 4.62 -8.29
CA TYR A 82 6.16 4.92 -8.31
C TYR A 82 5.76 5.66 -7.04
N THR A 83 4.66 6.39 -7.13
CA THR A 83 4.02 7.02 -5.97
C THR A 83 2.60 6.50 -5.80
N ILE A 84 2.29 6.03 -4.59
CA ILE A 84 0.91 5.82 -4.16
C ILE A 84 0.43 7.11 -3.51
N LEU A 85 -0.61 7.70 -4.08
CA LEU A 85 -1.17 8.97 -3.65
C LEU A 85 -2.60 8.77 -3.13
N PHE A 86 -2.91 9.36 -1.99
CA PHE A 86 -4.26 9.36 -1.41
C PHE A 86 -4.85 10.76 -1.61
N PRO A 87 -5.67 10.97 -2.65
CA PRO A 87 -6.12 12.30 -3.04
C PRO A 87 -7.28 12.82 -2.16
N ASP A 88 -7.75 12.01 -1.22
CA ASP A 88 -8.87 12.30 -0.32
C ASP A 88 -8.53 11.78 1.09
N ASP A 89 -9.27 12.23 2.10
CA ASP A 89 -9.15 11.75 3.48
C ASP A 89 -9.61 10.28 3.61
N ASP A 90 -10.49 9.82 2.70
CA ASP A 90 -10.86 8.41 2.62
C ASP A 90 -9.70 7.57 2.04
N MET A 91 -8.96 6.94 2.94
CA MET A 91 -7.84 6.06 2.63
C MET A 91 -8.21 4.79 1.86
N LYS A 92 -9.49 4.62 1.51
CA LYS A 92 -9.95 3.60 0.57
C LYS A 92 -9.78 4.01 -0.89
N ILE A 93 -9.47 5.27 -1.16
CA ILE A 93 -9.25 5.85 -2.49
C ILE A 93 -7.76 6.15 -2.63
N ALA A 94 -7.16 5.71 -3.73
CA ALA A 94 -5.77 6.03 -4.04
C ALA A 94 -5.52 6.05 -5.56
N THR A 95 -4.42 6.63 -5.97
CA THR A 95 -3.87 6.51 -7.33
C THR A 95 -2.45 5.94 -7.26
N LEU A 96 -2.06 5.21 -8.31
CA LEU A 96 -0.66 4.82 -8.54
C LEU A 96 -0.17 5.58 -9.76
N LEU A 97 0.91 6.34 -9.61
CA LEU A 97 1.50 7.11 -10.69
C LEU A 97 3.00 6.83 -10.83
N GLU A 98 3.50 6.99 -12.03
CA GLU A 98 4.93 7.10 -12.35
C GLU A 98 5.31 8.58 -12.34
N PRO A 99 6.11 9.05 -11.35
CA PRO A 99 6.42 10.46 -11.23
C PRO A 99 7.45 10.91 -12.28
N ASP A 100 7.30 12.13 -12.80
CA ASP A 100 8.24 12.73 -13.76
C ASP A 100 9.63 12.96 -13.14
N ASP A 101 9.65 13.37 -11.86
CA ASP A 101 10.85 13.46 -11.02
C ASP A 101 10.59 12.81 -9.65
N PRO A 102 10.96 11.53 -9.44
CA PRO A 102 10.73 10.84 -8.18
C PRO A 102 11.45 11.46 -6.97
N SER A 103 12.50 12.26 -7.20
CA SER A 103 13.31 12.84 -6.12
C SER A 103 12.79 14.19 -5.66
N SER A 104 12.43 15.05 -6.62
CA SER A 104 12.03 16.43 -6.36
C SER A 104 10.52 16.60 -6.30
N ASP A 105 9.79 15.90 -7.16
CA ASP A 105 8.35 16.11 -7.33
C ASP A 105 7.55 14.80 -7.48
N PRO A 106 7.49 13.99 -6.41
CA PRO A 106 6.95 12.64 -6.50
C PRO A 106 5.43 12.56 -6.68
N LEU A 107 4.70 13.69 -6.66
CA LEU A 107 3.23 13.72 -6.77
C LEU A 107 2.73 13.98 -8.20
N TYR A 108 3.61 14.37 -9.13
CA TYR A 108 3.23 14.71 -10.50
C TYR A 108 3.91 13.77 -11.50
N GLY A 109 3.12 13.30 -12.47
CA GLY A 109 3.55 12.40 -13.52
C GLY A 109 2.38 11.64 -14.13
N GLU A 110 2.65 10.48 -14.74
CA GLU A 110 1.64 9.66 -15.40
C GLU A 110 0.88 8.79 -14.40
N MET A 111 -0.43 9.00 -14.29
CA MET A 111 -1.29 8.10 -13.53
C MET A 111 -1.45 6.78 -14.28
N LEU A 112 -1.03 5.69 -13.63
CA LEU A 112 -1.11 4.34 -14.20
C LEU A 112 -2.38 3.60 -13.78
N TYR A 113 -2.83 3.84 -12.54
CA TYR A 113 -4.00 3.15 -11.98
C TYR A 113 -4.84 4.06 -11.07
N ALA A 114 -6.15 4.03 -11.27
CA ALA A 114 -7.13 4.40 -10.26
C ALA A 114 -7.29 3.22 -9.31
N MET A 115 -7.30 3.45 -7.99
CA MET A 115 -7.39 2.38 -6.99
C MET A 115 -8.50 2.65 -5.96
N ASN A 116 -9.23 1.59 -5.62
CA ASN A 116 -10.21 1.60 -4.54
C ASN A 116 -10.19 0.29 -3.74
N ARG A 117 -10.53 0.33 -2.46
CA ARG A 117 -10.59 -0.87 -1.60
C ARG A 117 -11.85 -1.71 -1.79
N ASN A 118 -12.95 -1.11 -2.24
CA ASN A 118 -14.28 -1.74 -2.21
C ASN A 118 -14.71 -2.24 -3.59
N GLU A 119 -14.55 -1.43 -4.63
CA GLU A 119 -15.04 -1.71 -5.99
C GLU A 119 -14.01 -1.29 -7.06
N TYR A 120 -14.16 -1.73 -8.31
CA TYR A 120 -13.29 -1.23 -9.38
C TYR A 120 -13.66 0.22 -9.68
N PRO A 121 -12.71 1.17 -9.55
CA PRO A 121 -12.97 2.56 -9.88
C PRO A 121 -13.05 2.74 -11.40
N ASP A 122 -13.62 3.85 -11.83
CA ASP A 122 -13.48 4.35 -13.20
C ASP A 122 -12.23 5.26 -13.28
N PHE A 123 -11.35 4.97 -14.22
CA PHE A 123 -10.08 5.69 -14.38
C PHE A 123 -10.32 7.15 -14.78
N ASP A 124 -11.22 7.39 -15.73
CA ASP A 124 -11.48 8.72 -16.26
C ASP A 124 -12.14 9.60 -15.19
N ASP A 125 -13.07 9.05 -14.40
CA ASP A 125 -13.66 9.76 -13.25
C ASP A 125 -12.59 10.19 -12.23
N TYR A 126 -11.56 9.37 -12.00
CA TYR A 126 -10.48 9.72 -11.09
C TYR A 126 -9.57 10.81 -11.64
N VAL A 127 -9.26 10.77 -12.94
CA VAL A 127 -8.51 11.84 -13.62
C VAL A 127 -9.28 13.15 -13.50
N ASP A 128 -10.56 13.15 -13.86
CA ASP A 128 -11.42 14.34 -13.83
C ASP A 128 -11.56 14.93 -12.42
N LYS A 129 -11.58 14.08 -11.40
CA LYS A 129 -11.77 14.50 -10.01
C LYS A 129 -10.48 14.96 -9.33
N TYR A 130 -9.34 14.34 -9.62
CA TYR A 130 -8.13 14.45 -8.80
C TYR A 130 -6.89 14.99 -9.52
N LEU A 131 -6.90 15.05 -10.85
CA LEU A 131 -5.73 15.48 -11.65
C LEU A 131 -5.97 16.74 -12.50
N ASN A 132 -7.11 17.41 -12.29
CA ASN A 132 -7.48 18.67 -12.96
C ASN A 132 -6.96 19.92 -12.25
#